data_AF-A0A9D2SNR0-F1
#
_entry.id   AF-A0A9D2SNR0-F1
#
_cell.length_a   1.000
_cell.length_b   1.000
_cell.length_c   1.000
_cell.angle_alpha   90.00
_cell.angle_beta   90.00
_cell.angle_gamma   90.00
#
_symmetry.space_group_name_H-M   'P 1'
#
loop_
_entity.id
_entity.type
_entity.pdbx_description
1 polymer ?
#
loop_
_entity_poly.entity_id
_entity_poly.type
_entity_poly.pdbx_seq_one_letter_code
_entity_poly.pdbx_strand_id
1 'polypeptide(L)'
;MSKKGGGFWNKPFGGIFDFNKDGKEDFGEQWIGFKILEECTKEEKDMNDYDSDHSSFDSDFDDDDTIDTSWRELCEDGSEFGIDPEDYENEEEYEEALNEAKENAGSVDVSFQITVECPALDALDEIKKADSILAANYLAHDAGFLYSQAIKDNFKLPVSLPDEDETPEYEFSQIIGKIAKRDIPLAFEVWSWSLDQFLPYAQYDEYAESELTNGVIDSMYDYPDHFRTELVRYMDKNPNFSQKIMGASKELADDLPELVYEALKDGLFRTAQALFKSGLKKAEDQWKAINKLTDRTINCCKKYDELEPIKSFKEHLFPLVKAIETGMVQDEIAEWEQDIDKYIAHQEAFRDVLNARLEKKRHKAREERLRQRQNYVNPQDPKLTDDKNIYIICGVIFPHAVKPYHYRTDGGSIKIGDTVLVPVCDKETTGTVVSVGQYMRIAAPFPVDRTKFIIRKIPDETE
;
A
#
# COMPACT_ATOMS: atom_id res chain seq x y z
N MET A 1 -17.21 -13.15 -23.47
CA MET A 1 -16.67 -11.88 -23.99
C MET A 1 -16.50 -10.89 -22.84
N SER A 2 -15.28 -10.36 -22.73
CA SER A 2 -14.66 -9.53 -21.69
C SER A 2 -15.57 -8.61 -20.86
N LYS A 3 -15.67 -8.84 -19.53
CA LYS A 3 -15.88 -7.76 -18.56
C LYS A 3 -14.55 -7.03 -18.40
N LYS A 4 -14.34 -5.92 -19.09
CA LYS A 4 -13.20 -5.03 -18.80
C LYS A 4 -13.45 -4.37 -17.46
N GLY A 5 -12.58 -4.63 -16.49
CA GLY A 5 -12.48 -3.87 -15.26
C GLY A 5 -12.23 -2.40 -15.58
N GLY A 6 -13.09 -1.53 -15.06
CA GLY A 6 -12.86 -0.09 -15.08
C GLY A 6 -11.75 0.22 -14.08
N GLY A 7 -10.54 0.43 -14.59
CA GLY A 7 -9.39 0.81 -13.78
C GLY A 7 -9.58 2.18 -13.11
N PHE A 8 -8.79 2.34 -12.05
CA PHE A 8 -8.57 3.51 -11.17
C PHE A 8 -8.72 4.89 -11.86
N TRP A 9 -8.36 5.00 -13.14
CA TRP A 9 -8.42 6.23 -13.93
C TRP A 9 -9.81 6.84 -14.18
N ASN A 10 -10.90 6.09 -13.99
CA ASN A 10 -12.27 6.62 -14.19
C ASN A 10 -12.96 7.12 -12.90
N LYS A 11 -12.33 6.93 -11.73
CA LYS A 11 -12.90 7.24 -10.41
C LYS A 11 -11.79 7.67 -9.43
N PRO A 12 -11.11 8.80 -9.68
CA PRO A 12 -10.03 9.28 -8.81
C PRO A 12 -10.47 9.49 -7.35
N PHE A 13 -11.77 9.61 -7.08
CA PHE A 13 -12.31 9.76 -5.73
C PHE A 13 -13.30 8.65 -5.34
N GLY A 14 -13.13 7.44 -5.89
CA GLY A 14 -13.94 6.28 -5.50
C GLY A 14 -15.42 6.37 -5.87
N GLY A 15 -15.83 7.31 -6.73
CA GLY A 15 -17.23 7.53 -7.12
C GLY A 15 -18.01 8.45 -6.16
N ILE A 16 -17.31 9.11 -5.23
CA ILE A 16 -17.91 10.04 -4.26
C ILE A 16 -18.47 11.29 -4.97
N PHE A 17 -17.83 11.71 -6.07
CA PHE A 17 -18.21 12.92 -6.82
C PHE A 17 -19.02 12.62 -8.09
N ASP A 18 -19.50 11.40 -8.31
CA ASP A 18 -20.47 11.07 -9.36
C ASP A 18 -21.84 11.70 -9.02
N PHE A 19 -22.00 12.99 -9.33
CA PHE A 19 -23.16 13.80 -8.97
C PHE A 19 -24.38 13.39 -9.79
N ASN A 20 -24.16 12.81 -10.96
CA ASN A 20 -25.20 12.45 -11.91
C ASN A 20 -25.65 10.97 -11.81
N LYS A 21 -24.91 10.14 -11.04
CA LYS A 21 -25.10 8.70 -10.82
C LYS A 21 -24.98 7.85 -12.08
N ASP A 22 -24.12 8.24 -13.02
CA ASP A 22 -23.86 7.48 -14.26
C ASP A 22 -22.75 6.43 -14.10
N GLY A 23 -22.14 6.36 -12.91
CA GLY A 23 -21.08 5.42 -12.57
C GLY A 23 -19.69 5.88 -12.98
N LYS A 24 -19.51 7.13 -13.42
CA LYS A 24 -18.25 7.75 -13.81
C LYS A 24 -18.10 9.11 -13.14
N GLU A 25 -16.87 9.60 -13.00
CA GLU A 25 -16.59 10.96 -12.55
C GLU A 25 -16.08 11.78 -13.74
N ASP A 26 -16.89 12.70 -14.25
CA ASP A 26 -16.49 13.57 -15.35
C ASP A 26 -15.51 14.68 -14.90
N PHE A 27 -14.85 15.35 -15.84
CA PHE A 27 -13.84 16.38 -15.55
C PHE A 27 -14.35 17.53 -14.67
N GLY A 28 -15.64 17.90 -14.80
CA GLY A 28 -16.27 18.91 -13.96
C GLY A 28 -16.52 18.39 -12.54
N GLU A 29 -16.92 17.12 -12.43
CA GLU A 29 -17.12 16.45 -11.14
C GLU A 29 -15.79 16.27 -10.38
N GLN A 30 -14.72 15.90 -11.09
CA GLN A 30 -13.37 15.80 -10.55
C GLN A 30 -12.84 17.16 -10.08
N TRP A 31 -13.06 18.23 -10.86
CA TRP A 31 -12.65 19.58 -10.49
C TRP A 31 -13.41 20.10 -9.26
N ILE A 32 -14.70 19.77 -9.14
CA ILE A 32 -15.48 20.08 -7.94
C ILE A 32 -14.96 19.30 -6.73
N GLY A 33 -14.64 18.01 -6.91
CA GLY A 33 -14.03 17.20 -5.85
C GLY A 33 -12.72 17.79 -5.35
N PHE A 34 -11.84 18.17 -6.28
CA PHE A 34 -10.58 18.85 -5.99
C PHE A 34 -10.79 20.17 -5.23
N LYS A 35 -11.75 21.01 -5.65
CA LYS A 35 -12.04 22.29 -4.97
C LYS A 35 -12.61 22.11 -3.57
N ILE A 36 -13.38 21.04 -3.34
CA ILE A 36 -13.90 20.71 -2.01
C ILE A 36 -12.77 20.25 -1.10
N LEU A 37 -11.89 19.36 -1.59
CA LEU A 37 -10.70 18.96 -0.85
C LEU A 37 -9.83 20.18 -0.52
N GLU A 38 -9.54 21.04 -1.50
CA GLU A 38 -8.75 22.26 -1.32
C GLU A 38 -9.39 23.24 -0.32
N GLU A 39 -10.72 23.36 -0.28
CA GLU A 39 -11.44 24.17 0.72
C GLU A 39 -11.40 23.52 2.12
N CYS A 40 -11.55 22.20 2.21
CA CYS A 40 -11.50 21.47 3.48
C CYS A 40 -10.09 21.47 4.09
N THR A 41 -9.04 21.29 3.28
CA THR A 41 -7.65 21.39 3.76
C THR A 41 -7.22 22.83 4.05
N LYS A 42 -7.95 23.83 3.56
CA LYS A 42 -7.76 25.24 3.97
C LYS A 42 -8.36 25.51 5.35
N GLU A 43 -9.50 24.91 5.66
CA GLU A 43 -10.09 24.95 7.01
C GLU A 43 -9.23 24.20 8.05
N GLU A 44 -8.45 23.19 7.62
CA GLU A 44 -7.40 22.57 8.47
C GLU A 44 -6.26 23.53 8.83
N LYS A 45 -5.86 24.45 7.93
CA LYS A 45 -4.82 25.46 8.24
C LYS A 45 -5.28 26.50 9.25
N ASP A 46 -6.57 26.83 9.27
CA ASP A 46 -7.14 27.76 10.25
C ASP A 46 -7.47 27.08 11.60
N MET A 47 -7.40 25.74 11.68
CA MET A 47 -7.54 24.95 12.91
C MET A 47 -6.21 24.39 13.45
N ASN A 48 -5.09 24.66 12.81
CA ASN A 48 -3.74 24.26 13.26
C ASN A 48 -2.97 25.39 13.97
N ASP A 49 -3.66 26.46 14.38
CA ASP A 49 -3.10 27.55 15.20
C ASP A 49 -3.09 27.23 16.71
N TYR A 50 -3.05 25.94 17.08
CA TYR A 50 -2.82 25.49 18.45
C TYR A 50 -1.74 24.40 18.48
N ASP A 51 -0.56 24.83 18.92
CA ASP A 51 0.62 24.08 19.34
C ASP A 51 1.18 23.04 18.36
N SER A 52 1.76 23.57 17.28
CA SER A 52 3.02 23.01 16.78
C SER A 52 4.15 23.61 17.63
N ASP A 53 4.48 22.93 18.74
CA ASP A 53 5.81 23.04 19.34
C ASP A 53 6.80 22.33 18.40
N HIS A 54 7.08 22.97 17.26
CA HIS A 54 8.34 22.82 16.58
C HIS A 54 9.35 23.64 17.36
N SER A 55 10.22 22.97 18.12
CA SER A 55 11.48 23.55 18.54
C SER A 55 12.32 23.85 17.30
N SER A 56 12.21 25.09 16.81
CA SER A 56 13.25 25.74 16.03
C SER A 56 14.41 26.01 16.98
N PHE A 57 15.44 25.18 16.95
CA PHE A 57 16.74 25.57 17.47
C PHE A 57 17.54 26.10 16.28
N ASP A 58 17.37 27.40 16.04
CA ASP A 58 18.20 28.17 15.13
C ASP A 58 19.65 28.17 15.61
N SER A 59 20.52 28.01 14.62
CA SER A 59 21.95 28.29 14.65
C SER A 59 22.25 29.72 15.11
N ASP A 60 23.12 29.89 16.11
CA ASP A 60 24.45 30.50 15.91
C ASP A 60 25.11 30.92 17.25
N PHE A 61 26.33 30.39 17.44
CA PHE A 61 27.51 31.04 18.05
C PHE A 61 27.63 31.16 19.59
N ASP A 62 28.48 30.33 20.21
CA ASP A 62 29.71 30.77 20.89
C ASP A 62 30.57 29.56 21.35
N ASP A 63 31.89 29.72 21.23
CA ASP A 63 32.99 28.82 21.63
C ASP A 63 32.82 28.16 23.01
N ASP A 64 32.97 26.84 23.10
CA ASP A 64 33.66 26.18 24.23
C ASP A 64 34.20 24.80 23.79
N ASP A 65 35.51 24.74 23.54
CA ASP A 65 36.29 23.51 23.32
C ASP A 65 36.28 22.63 24.59
N THR A 66 35.14 22.04 24.92
CA THR A 66 35.07 20.99 25.93
C THR A 66 35.33 19.65 25.25
N ILE A 67 36.60 19.23 25.32
CA ILE A 67 37.06 17.89 24.93
C ILE A 67 36.16 16.86 25.63
N ASP A 68 35.43 16.07 24.85
CA ASP A 68 34.61 14.96 25.36
C ASP A 68 35.54 13.85 25.87
N THR A 69 35.82 13.87 27.17
CA THR A 69 36.63 12.85 27.87
C THR A 69 35.78 11.71 28.41
N SER A 70 34.50 11.60 28.04
CA SER A 70 33.58 10.59 28.60
C SER A 70 33.98 9.15 28.30
N TRP A 71 34.75 8.91 27.24
CA TRP A 71 35.30 7.61 26.88
C TRP A 71 36.27 7.05 27.95
N ARG A 72 36.96 7.91 28.72
CA ARG A 72 37.90 7.47 29.79
C ARG A 72 37.21 6.73 30.93
N GLU A 73 35.91 7.00 31.15
CA GLU A 73 35.10 6.34 32.18
C GLU A 73 34.48 5.01 31.71
N LEU A 74 34.42 4.78 30.39
CA LEU A 74 33.75 3.63 29.76
C LEU A 74 34.71 2.64 29.09
N CYS A 75 35.97 3.03 28.86
CA CYS A 75 36.99 2.21 28.21
C CYS A 75 37.44 0.99 29.05
N GLU A 76 37.96 -0.02 28.37
CA GLU A 76 38.46 -1.25 28.99
C GLU A 76 39.69 -0.98 29.87
N ASP A 77 39.79 -1.58 31.07
CA ASP A 77 40.89 -1.32 32.02
C ASP A 77 42.24 -1.87 31.53
N GLY A 78 43.05 -0.99 30.93
CA GLY A 78 44.41 -1.28 30.47
C GLY A 78 45.50 -1.32 31.55
N SER A 79 45.15 -1.20 32.84
CA SER A 79 46.12 -1.20 33.95
C SER A 79 47.01 -2.44 33.98
N GLU A 80 46.51 -3.58 33.49
CA GLU A 80 47.28 -4.84 33.45
C GLU A 80 48.48 -4.78 32.49
N PHE A 81 48.43 -3.91 31.48
CA PHE A 81 49.50 -3.66 30.52
C PHE A 81 50.30 -2.39 30.85
N GLY A 82 49.94 -1.69 31.93
CA GLY A 82 50.55 -0.40 32.32
C GLY A 82 50.13 0.76 31.43
N ILE A 83 48.94 0.69 30.83
CA ILE A 83 48.38 1.71 29.94
C ILE A 83 47.27 2.46 30.69
N ASP A 84 47.49 3.75 30.94
CA ASP A 84 46.54 4.64 31.63
C ASP A 84 45.71 5.41 30.57
N PRO A 85 44.36 5.37 30.62
CA PRO A 85 43.50 6.20 29.75
C PRO A 85 43.85 7.69 29.79
N GLU A 86 44.46 8.17 30.88
CA GLU A 86 44.86 9.57 31.02
C GLU A 86 46.00 10.00 30.09
N ASP A 87 46.78 9.04 29.59
CA ASP A 87 47.97 9.29 28.75
C ASP A 87 47.64 9.52 27.26
N TYR A 88 46.39 9.35 26.83
CA TYR A 88 45.97 9.40 25.42
C TYR A 88 44.95 10.52 25.18
N GLU A 89 44.93 11.14 24.01
CA GLU A 89 44.08 12.32 23.76
C GLU A 89 42.64 11.93 23.36
N ASN A 90 42.46 10.77 22.72
CA ASN A 90 41.17 10.26 22.23
C ASN A 90 41.03 8.73 22.42
N GLU A 91 39.79 8.23 22.31
CA GLU A 91 39.43 6.81 22.52
C GLU A 91 40.15 5.85 21.56
N GLU A 92 40.28 6.26 20.30
CA GLU A 92 40.87 5.44 19.23
C GLU A 92 42.36 5.15 19.51
N GLU A 93 43.12 6.16 19.95
CA GLU A 93 44.53 5.99 20.34
C GLU A 93 44.70 5.06 21.54
N TYR A 94 43.78 5.13 22.51
CA TYR A 94 43.81 4.25 23.68
C TYR A 94 43.53 2.78 23.30
N GLU A 95 42.52 2.54 22.46
CA GLU A 95 42.17 1.21 21.98
C GLU A 95 43.28 0.57 21.13
N GLU A 96 43.95 1.35 20.28
CA GLU A 96 45.08 0.88 19.48
C GLU A 96 46.25 0.45 20.38
N ALA A 97 46.62 1.26 21.38
CA ALA A 97 47.68 0.95 22.33
C ALA A 97 47.36 -0.29 23.18
N LEU A 98 46.10 -0.46 23.60
CA LEU A 98 45.65 -1.61 24.37
C LEU A 98 45.72 -2.91 23.54
N ASN A 99 45.31 -2.86 22.27
CA ASN A 99 45.39 -4.00 21.37
C ASN A 99 46.83 -4.39 21.05
N GLU A 100 47.72 -3.43 20.81
CA GLU A 100 49.15 -3.70 20.59
C GLU A 100 49.81 -4.36 21.81
N ALA A 101 49.46 -3.92 23.03
CA ALA A 101 49.98 -4.52 24.25
C ALA A 101 49.45 -5.94 24.51
N LYS A 102 48.18 -6.21 24.17
CA LYS A 102 47.59 -7.55 24.21
C LYS A 102 48.28 -8.51 23.24
N GLU A 103 48.58 -8.05 22.02
CA GLU A 103 49.31 -8.85 21.03
C GLU A 103 50.76 -9.12 21.47
N ASN A 104 51.43 -8.13 22.03
CA ASN A 104 52.80 -8.29 22.55
C ASN A 104 52.89 -9.17 23.80
N ALA A 105 51.84 -9.20 24.64
CA ALA A 105 51.73 -10.12 25.78
C ALA A 105 51.42 -11.57 25.38
N GLY A 106 50.89 -11.78 24.16
CA GLY A 106 50.51 -13.09 23.61
C GLY A 106 51.67 -13.92 23.02
N SER A 107 52.88 -13.37 22.91
CA SER A 107 54.04 -14.10 22.38
C SER A 107 54.69 -15.02 23.43
N VAL A 108 54.03 -16.12 23.76
CA VAL A 108 54.68 -17.29 24.38
C VAL A 108 54.59 -18.47 23.42
N ASP A 109 55.75 -18.83 22.87
CA ASP A 109 56.02 -20.05 22.12
C ASP A 109 55.63 -21.28 22.94
N VAL A 110 54.48 -21.88 22.60
CA VAL A 110 54.10 -23.22 23.05
C VAL A 110 53.69 -24.03 21.83
N SER A 111 54.56 -24.96 21.45
CA SER A 111 54.23 -26.05 20.54
C SER A 111 53.20 -26.98 21.19
N PHE A 112 51.92 -26.66 21.05
CA PHE A 112 50.82 -27.56 21.40
C PHE A 112 50.63 -28.56 20.26
N GLN A 113 50.96 -29.82 20.51
CA GLN A 113 50.38 -30.92 19.73
C GLN A 113 48.88 -30.96 20.04
N ILE A 114 48.08 -30.26 19.24
CA ILE A 114 46.64 -30.49 19.20
C ILE A 114 46.45 -31.80 18.45
N THR A 115 46.26 -32.89 19.19
CA THR A 115 45.42 -34.00 18.70
C THR A 115 44.03 -33.42 18.48
N VAL A 116 43.79 -32.90 17.27
CA VAL A 116 42.45 -32.56 16.82
C VAL A 116 41.78 -33.91 16.60
N GLU A 117 40.86 -34.28 17.49
CA GLU A 117 39.73 -35.08 17.03
C GLU A 117 38.98 -34.19 16.03
N CYS A 118 39.44 -34.23 14.79
CA CYS A 118 38.79 -33.57 13.67
C CYS A 118 37.44 -34.25 13.44
N PRO A 119 36.30 -33.53 13.48
CA PRO A 119 35.03 -34.01 12.93
C PRO A 119 35.09 -34.28 11.42
N ALA A 120 36.24 -34.01 10.78
CA ALA A 120 36.53 -34.26 9.37
C ALA A 120 36.42 -35.74 8.95
N LEU A 121 36.21 -36.67 9.89
CA LEU A 121 35.90 -38.07 9.60
C LEU A 121 34.40 -38.36 9.42
N ASP A 122 33.50 -37.47 9.85
CA ASP A 122 32.08 -37.48 9.48
C ASP A 122 31.85 -36.73 8.14
N ALA A 123 32.76 -35.82 7.76
CA ALA A 123 32.73 -35.08 6.49
C ALA A 123 32.90 -35.99 5.24
N LEU A 124 33.47 -37.19 5.39
CA LEU A 124 33.71 -38.11 4.26
C LEU A 124 32.46 -38.88 3.80
N ASP A 125 31.43 -39.01 4.63
CA ASP A 125 30.11 -39.52 4.21
C ASP A 125 29.19 -38.39 3.70
N GLU A 126 29.43 -37.12 4.11
CA GLU A 126 28.74 -35.94 3.56
C GLU A 126 29.24 -35.55 2.17
N ILE A 127 30.53 -35.71 1.86
CA ILE A 127 31.09 -35.44 0.52
C ILE A 127 30.46 -36.32 -0.57
N LYS A 128 30.00 -37.54 -0.26
CA LYS A 128 29.25 -38.37 -1.23
C LYS A 128 27.82 -37.89 -1.46
N LYS A 129 27.28 -37.04 -0.61
CA LYS A 129 25.98 -36.37 -0.78
C LYS A 129 26.12 -34.94 -1.30
N ALA A 130 27.30 -34.30 -1.22
CA ALA A 130 27.53 -32.94 -1.70
C ALA A 130 27.12 -32.77 -3.18
N ASP A 131 27.48 -33.72 -4.05
CA ASP A 131 27.05 -33.72 -5.46
C ASP A 131 25.51 -33.76 -5.64
N SER A 132 24.77 -34.19 -4.62
CA SER A 132 23.30 -34.25 -4.61
C SER A 132 22.63 -33.09 -3.86
N ILE A 133 23.40 -32.29 -3.11
CA ILE A 133 22.90 -31.17 -2.30
C ILE A 133 23.23 -29.88 -3.05
N LEU A 134 22.20 -29.24 -3.60
CA LEU A 134 22.37 -28.06 -4.45
C LEU A 134 23.16 -26.95 -3.75
N ALA A 135 22.81 -26.63 -2.49
CA ALA A 135 23.46 -25.56 -1.72
C ALA A 135 24.97 -25.77 -1.55
N ALA A 136 25.44 -27.02 -1.43
CA ALA A 136 26.86 -27.32 -1.27
C ALA A 136 27.68 -26.93 -2.50
N ASN A 137 27.08 -26.91 -3.69
CA ASN A 137 27.75 -26.51 -4.93
C ASN A 137 27.92 -24.99 -5.06
N TYR A 138 27.27 -24.21 -4.19
CA TYR A 138 27.30 -22.75 -4.21
C TYR A 138 27.72 -22.17 -2.85
N LEU A 139 28.41 -22.96 -2.01
CA LEU A 139 28.97 -22.47 -0.75
C LEU A 139 30.43 -22.08 -0.97
N ALA A 140 30.75 -20.80 -0.81
CA ALA A 140 32.11 -20.28 -0.92
C ALA A 140 32.85 -20.42 0.42
N HIS A 141 34.14 -20.77 0.34
CA HIS A 141 35.04 -20.83 1.50
C HIS A 141 35.26 -19.40 2.01
N ASP A 142 34.67 -19.07 3.15
CA ASP A 142 34.73 -17.75 3.83
C ASP A 142 33.80 -16.64 3.31
N ALA A 143 32.91 -16.92 2.35
CA ALA A 143 32.02 -15.89 1.78
C ALA A 143 30.53 -16.28 1.71
N GLY A 144 30.12 -17.39 2.33
CA GLY A 144 28.71 -17.79 2.39
C GLY A 144 28.17 -18.34 1.06
N PHE A 145 26.85 -18.26 0.86
CA PHE A 145 26.21 -18.81 -0.35
C PHE A 145 26.22 -17.86 -1.56
N LEU A 146 26.61 -18.37 -2.72
CA LEU A 146 26.64 -17.68 -4.02
C LEU A 146 25.26 -17.71 -4.69
N TYR A 147 24.31 -16.92 -4.16
CA TYR A 147 22.92 -16.92 -4.62
C TYR A 147 22.76 -16.49 -6.09
N SER A 148 23.54 -15.51 -6.57
CA SER A 148 23.40 -15.04 -7.95
C SER A 148 23.73 -16.16 -8.92
N GLN A 149 24.81 -16.88 -8.65
CA GLN A 149 25.24 -18.01 -9.49
C GLN A 149 24.21 -19.14 -9.45
N ALA A 150 23.76 -19.53 -8.25
CA ALA A 150 22.78 -20.60 -8.11
C ALA A 150 21.45 -20.30 -8.83
N ILE A 151 20.97 -19.06 -8.73
CA ILE A 151 19.71 -18.66 -9.37
C ILE A 151 19.87 -18.62 -10.89
N LYS A 152 21.01 -18.15 -11.41
CA LYS A 152 21.29 -18.14 -12.87
C LYS A 152 21.30 -19.54 -13.46
N ASP A 153 21.87 -20.50 -12.75
CA ASP A 153 22.00 -21.87 -13.25
C ASP A 153 20.66 -22.63 -13.25
N ASN A 154 19.71 -22.21 -12.41
CA ASN A 154 18.43 -22.90 -12.24
C ASN A 154 17.21 -22.16 -12.85
N PHE A 155 17.32 -20.86 -13.14
CA PHE A 155 16.21 -20.04 -13.65
C PHE A 155 16.53 -19.33 -14.96
N LYS A 156 15.50 -19.17 -15.80
CA LYS A 156 15.56 -18.28 -16.96
C LYS A 156 15.18 -16.87 -16.54
N LEU A 157 16.19 -16.04 -16.29
CA LEU A 157 15.98 -14.72 -15.72
C LEU A 157 15.72 -13.64 -16.79
N PRO A 158 14.82 -12.68 -16.52
CA PRO A 158 14.61 -11.50 -17.35
C PRO A 158 15.67 -10.41 -17.11
N VAL A 159 16.63 -10.67 -16.22
CA VAL A 159 17.68 -9.75 -15.79
C VAL A 159 19.04 -10.43 -15.81
N SER A 160 20.10 -9.64 -15.95
CA SER A 160 21.48 -10.11 -15.79
C SER A 160 21.88 -10.07 -14.32
N LEU A 161 22.47 -11.15 -13.83
CA LEU A 161 23.10 -11.26 -12.52
C LEU A 161 24.60 -11.55 -12.71
N PRO A 162 25.46 -11.13 -11.76
CA PRO A 162 26.91 -11.35 -11.84
C PRO A 162 27.25 -12.85 -11.89
N ASP A 163 28.42 -13.18 -12.46
CA ASP A 163 29.01 -14.52 -12.32
C ASP A 163 29.75 -14.52 -10.98
N GLU A 164 29.38 -15.41 -10.06
CA GLU A 164 30.01 -15.52 -8.74
C GLU A 164 30.75 -16.86 -8.66
N ASP A 165 32.03 -16.84 -8.30
CA ASP A 165 32.88 -18.02 -8.18
C ASP A 165 33.53 -18.17 -6.80
N GLU A 166 33.96 -17.07 -6.19
CA GLU A 166 34.60 -17.07 -4.87
C GLU A 166 33.88 -16.17 -3.85
N THR A 167 33.23 -15.09 -4.27
CA THR A 167 32.59 -14.12 -3.37
C THR A 167 31.21 -13.69 -3.91
N PRO A 168 30.18 -13.57 -3.06
CA PRO A 168 28.92 -12.94 -3.45
C PRO A 168 29.16 -11.50 -3.89
N GLU A 169 28.62 -11.12 -5.05
CA GLU A 169 28.67 -9.73 -5.53
C GLU A 169 27.38 -8.97 -5.16
N TYR A 170 26.27 -9.69 -5.05
CA TYR A 170 24.97 -9.14 -4.64
C TYR A 170 24.45 -9.85 -3.40
N GLU A 171 23.90 -9.04 -2.50
CA GLU A 171 23.04 -9.55 -1.43
C GLU A 171 21.79 -10.20 -2.03
N PHE A 172 21.25 -11.18 -1.33
CA PHE A 172 20.04 -11.88 -1.78
C PHE A 172 18.85 -10.92 -2.00
N SER A 173 18.68 -9.92 -1.13
CA SER A 173 17.68 -8.87 -1.25
C SER A 173 17.80 -8.08 -2.57
N GLN A 174 19.01 -7.79 -3.03
CA GLN A 174 19.25 -7.04 -4.26
C GLN A 174 18.89 -7.89 -5.49
N ILE A 175 19.18 -9.19 -5.44
CA ILE A 175 18.80 -10.15 -6.49
C ILE A 175 17.28 -10.20 -6.66
N ILE A 176 16.55 -10.41 -5.56
CA ILE A 176 15.08 -10.46 -5.57
C ILE A 176 14.50 -9.13 -6.06
N GLY A 177 15.00 -8.00 -5.55
CA GLY A 177 14.56 -6.67 -5.98
C GLY A 177 14.77 -6.43 -7.49
N LYS A 178 15.89 -6.90 -8.04
CA LYS A 178 16.20 -6.79 -9.48
C LYS A 178 15.25 -7.63 -10.34
N ILE A 179 14.95 -8.86 -9.91
CA ILE A 179 13.98 -9.72 -10.60
C ILE A 179 12.58 -9.11 -10.50
N ALA A 180 12.16 -8.66 -9.30
CA ALA A 180 10.85 -8.07 -9.03
C ALA A 180 10.56 -6.82 -9.89
N LYS A 181 11.58 -6.02 -10.22
CA LYS A 181 11.46 -4.88 -11.15
C LYS A 181 11.00 -5.28 -12.56
N ARG A 182 11.13 -6.55 -12.94
CA ARG A 182 10.71 -7.08 -14.25
C ARG A 182 9.56 -8.07 -14.15
N ASP A 183 9.58 -8.94 -13.15
CA ASP A 183 8.63 -10.03 -12.97
C ASP A 183 8.49 -10.38 -11.49
N ILE A 184 7.40 -9.91 -10.86
CA ILE A 184 7.11 -10.14 -9.44
C ILE A 184 6.77 -11.62 -9.16
N PRO A 185 5.88 -12.29 -9.91
CA PRO A 185 5.64 -13.72 -9.72
C PRO A 185 6.93 -14.55 -9.76
N LEU A 186 7.82 -14.30 -10.73
CA LEU A 186 9.09 -15.00 -10.80
C LEU A 186 9.98 -14.70 -9.59
N ALA A 187 10.00 -13.46 -9.09
CA ALA A 187 10.76 -13.12 -7.89
C ALA A 187 10.29 -13.94 -6.67
N PHE A 188 8.98 -14.17 -6.51
CA PHE A 188 8.46 -15.02 -5.44
C PHE A 188 8.76 -16.51 -5.66
N GLU A 189 8.74 -16.99 -6.89
CA GLU A 189 9.16 -18.37 -7.21
C GLU A 189 10.63 -18.60 -6.88
N VAL A 190 11.50 -17.68 -7.30
CA VAL A 190 12.94 -17.70 -6.99
C VAL A 190 13.15 -17.64 -5.49
N TRP A 191 12.49 -16.73 -4.79
CA TRP A 191 12.63 -16.60 -3.34
C TRP A 191 12.16 -17.87 -2.61
N SER A 192 11.00 -18.41 -2.97
CA SER A 192 10.50 -19.66 -2.39
C SER A 192 11.44 -20.83 -2.66
N TRP A 193 12.02 -20.92 -3.85
CA TRP A 193 13.00 -21.94 -4.18
C TRP A 193 14.28 -21.78 -3.36
N SER A 194 14.79 -20.56 -3.20
CA SER A 194 15.99 -20.31 -2.40
C SER A 194 15.78 -20.68 -0.93
N LEU A 195 14.61 -20.39 -0.36
CA LEU A 195 14.24 -20.85 0.98
C LEU A 195 14.21 -22.38 1.09
N ASP A 196 13.88 -23.10 0.02
CA ASP A 196 13.87 -24.56 0.03
C ASP A 196 15.28 -25.16 -0.12
N GLN A 197 16.13 -24.53 -0.92
CA GLN A 197 17.46 -25.06 -1.23
C GLN A 197 18.52 -24.68 -0.21
N PHE A 198 18.49 -23.45 0.32
CA PHE A 198 19.59 -22.91 1.13
C PHE A 198 19.29 -22.84 2.61
N LEU A 199 18.05 -22.51 2.99
CA LEU A 199 17.68 -22.34 4.41
C LEU A 199 17.95 -23.57 5.29
N PRO A 200 17.75 -24.84 4.83
CA PRO A 200 18.10 -26.02 5.64
C PRO A 200 19.59 -26.14 5.96
N TYR A 201 20.43 -25.39 5.26
CA TYR A 201 21.89 -25.38 5.38
C TYR A 201 22.42 -24.04 5.92
N ALA A 202 21.55 -23.20 6.50
CA ALA A 202 21.96 -21.90 7.04
C ALA A 202 23.00 -22.00 8.17
N GLN A 203 23.18 -23.16 8.82
CA GLN A 203 24.25 -23.36 9.81
C GLN A 203 25.68 -23.23 9.24
N TYR A 204 25.84 -23.25 7.91
CA TYR A 204 27.13 -23.11 7.23
C TYR A 204 27.40 -21.67 6.75
N ASP A 205 26.46 -20.76 6.95
CA ASP A 205 26.56 -19.33 6.58
C ASP A 205 25.84 -18.50 7.65
N GLU A 206 26.60 -17.76 8.46
CA GLU A 206 26.11 -17.00 9.61
C GLU A 206 24.97 -16.03 9.25
N TYR A 207 24.95 -15.52 8.02
CA TYR A 207 23.97 -14.53 7.58
C TYR A 207 22.82 -15.13 6.76
N ALA A 208 22.89 -16.41 6.37
CA ALA A 208 21.90 -17.00 5.48
C ALA A 208 20.45 -16.92 6.00
N GLU A 209 20.23 -17.08 7.32
CA GLU A 209 18.89 -16.94 7.89
C GLU A 209 18.33 -15.52 7.72
N SER A 210 19.12 -14.49 8.03
CA SER A 210 18.69 -13.10 7.95
C SER A 210 18.56 -12.64 6.50
N GLU A 211 19.53 -12.94 5.64
CA GLU A 211 19.53 -12.58 4.23
C GLU A 211 18.34 -13.17 3.45
N LEU A 212 18.04 -14.46 3.67
CA LEU A 212 16.92 -15.13 3.00
C LEU A 212 15.55 -14.72 3.55
N THR A 213 15.48 -14.09 4.73
CA THR A 213 14.21 -13.73 5.37
C THR A 213 14.07 -12.22 5.61
N ASN A 214 14.56 -11.71 6.74
CA ASN A 214 14.40 -10.32 7.17
C ASN A 214 15.03 -9.34 6.17
N GLY A 215 16.22 -9.64 5.62
CA GLY A 215 16.93 -8.76 4.70
C GLY A 215 16.11 -8.41 3.45
N VAL A 216 15.32 -9.34 2.93
CA VAL A 216 14.39 -9.07 1.81
C VAL A 216 13.24 -8.17 2.25
N ILE A 217 12.68 -8.39 3.45
CA ILE A 217 11.59 -7.58 4.00
C ILE A 217 12.07 -6.14 4.24
N ASP A 218 13.22 -5.97 4.87
CA ASP A 218 13.77 -4.66 5.24
C ASP A 218 14.28 -3.87 4.02
N SER A 219 14.51 -4.54 2.90
CA SER A 219 14.90 -3.93 1.62
C SER A 219 13.71 -3.61 0.69
N MET A 220 12.46 -3.84 1.12
CA MET A 220 11.28 -3.65 0.27
C MET A 220 11.05 -2.19 -0.18
N TYR A 221 11.77 -1.22 0.40
CA TYR A 221 11.72 0.18 -0.07
C TYR A 221 12.32 0.36 -1.47
N ASP A 222 13.23 -0.52 -1.90
CA ASP A 222 13.88 -0.48 -3.22
C ASP A 222 13.08 -1.20 -4.33
N TYR A 223 11.95 -1.81 -3.94
CA TYR A 223 11.16 -2.70 -4.76
C TYR A 223 9.99 -1.95 -5.40
N PRO A 224 9.34 -2.49 -6.45
CA PRO A 224 8.17 -1.84 -7.04
C PRO A 224 7.03 -1.63 -6.04
N ASP A 225 6.29 -0.52 -6.15
CA ASP A 225 5.23 -0.11 -5.19
C ASP A 225 4.21 -1.21 -4.84
N HIS A 226 3.87 -2.07 -5.81
CA HIS A 226 2.86 -3.12 -5.65
C HIS A 226 3.45 -4.44 -5.13
N PHE A 227 4.76 -4.52 -4.91
CA PHE A 227 5.43 -5.72 -4.44
C PHE A 227 4.93 -6.16 -3.07
N ARG A 228 4.80 -5.24 -2.10
CA ARG A 228 4.34 -5.57 -0.74
C ARG A 228 2.92 -6.14 -0.75
N THR A 229 2.02 -5.51 -1.51
CA THR A 229 0.63 -5.98 -1.67
C THR A 229 0.57 -7.36 -2.32
N GLU A 230 1.38 -7.62 -3.36
CA GLU A 230 1.44 -8.95 -3.97
C GLU A 230 2.12 -10.00 -3.08
N LEU A 231 3.09 -9.59 -2.25
CA LEU A 231 3.76 -10.46 -1.28
C LEU A 231 2.78 -10.95 -0.23
N VAL A 232 1.98 -10.08 0.38
CA VAL A 232 0.98 -10.50 1.39
C VAL A 232 -0.07 -11.45 0.79
N ARG A 233 -0.49 -11.20 -0.46
CA ARG A 233 -1.38 -12.12 -1.21
C ARG A 233 -0.72 -13.45 -1.51
N TYR A 234 0.57 -13.45 -1.81
CA TYR A 234 1.34 -14.66 -2.04
C TYR A 234 1.51 -15.46 -0.74
N MET A 235 1.82 -14.81 0.38
CA MET A 235 1.93 -15.42 1.71
C MET A 235 0.61 -16.04 2.18
N ASP A 236 -0.53 -15.38 1.91
CA ASP A 236 -1.86 -15.89 2.22
C ASP A 236 -2.18 -17.19 1.46
N LYS A 237 -1.76 -17.27 0.18
CA LYS A 237 -1.93 -18.46 -0.66
C LYS A 237 -0.91 -19.56 -0.37
N ASN A 238 0.26 -19.21 0.16
CA ASN A 238 1.39 -20.12 0.38
C ASN A 238 1.83 -20.09 1.85
N PRO A 239 1.08 -20.76 2.76
CA PRO A 239 1.36 -20.71 4.19
C PRO A 239 2.73 -21.30 4.57
N ASN A 240 3.24 -22.28 3.81
CA ASN A 240 4.57 -22.85 4.04
C ASN A 240 5.68 -21.82 3.80
N PHE A 241 5.55 -21.00 2.76
CA PHE A 241 6.48 -19.91 2.45
C PHE A 241 6.45 -18.87 3.58
N SER A 242 5.25 -18.45 3.98
CA SER A 242 5.03 -17.52 5.09
C SER A 242 5.67 -18.02 6.39
N GLN A 243 5.46 -19.30 6.74
CA GLN A 243 6.05 -19.91 7.94
C GLN A 243 7.57 -19.95 7.92
N LYS A 244 8.20 -20.20 6.76
CA LYS A 244 9.67 -20.19 6.63
C LYS A 244 10.23 -18.81 6.89
N ILE A 245 9.66 -17.78 6.26
CA ILE A 245 10.08 -16.39 6.45
C ILE A 245 9.92 -15.96 7.91
N MET A 246 8.77 -16.26 8.52
CA MET A 246 8.49 -15.83 9.89
C MET A 246 9.27 -16.65 10.94
N GLY A 247 9.65 -17.88 10.63
CA GLY A 247 10.13 -18.86 11.60
C GLY A 247 11.64 -19.08 11.63
N ALA A 248 12.37 -18.71 10.57
CA ALA A 248 13.80 -19.00 10.47
C ALA A 248 14.65 -18.01 11.27
N SER A 249 14.60 -16.72 10.91
CA SER A 249 15.38 -15.71 11.63
C SER A 249 14.88 -15.51 13.06
N LYS A 250 15.82 -15.41 14.01
CA LYS A 250 15.54 -15.03 15.41
C LYS A 250 15.18 -13.55 15.55
N GLU A 251 15.68 -12.72 14.64
CA GLU A 251 15.49 -11.28 14.68
C GLU A 251 14.15 -10.87 14.07
N LEU A 252 13.65 -9.72 14.52
CA LEU A 252 12.44 -9.11 14.01
C LEU A 252 12.79 -8.17 12.84
N ALA A 253 12.21 -8.41 11.66
CA ALA A 253 12.34 -7.50 10.53
C ALA A 253 11.75 -6.12 10.89
N ASP A 254 12.51 -5.06 10.66
CA ASP A 254 12.13 -3.70 10.99
C ASP A 254 10.92 -3.22 10.17
N ASP A 255 10.77 -3.70 8.93
CA ASP A 255 9.65 -3.40 8.01
C ASP A 255 8.47 -4.38 8.12
N LEU A 256 8.45 -5.24 9.15
CA LEU A 256 7.30 -6.09 9.46
C LEU A 256 5.98 -5.30 9.67
N PRO A 257 5.95 -4.14 10.36
CA PRO A 257 4.73 -3.34 10.53
C PRO A 257 4.08 -2.93 9.20
N GLU A 258 4.89 -2.61 8.20
CA GLU A 258 4.46 -2.20 6.87
C GLU A 258 3.81 -3.37 6.13
N LEU A 259 4.34 -4.58 6.30
CA LEU A 259 3.74 -5.79 5.73
C LEU A 259 2.43 -6.18 6.43
N VAL A 260 2.35 -5.99 7.75
CA VAL A 260 1.10 -6.16 8.51
C VAL A 260 0.04 -5.16 8.03
N TYR A 261 0.42 -3.90 7.84
CA TYR A 261 -0.45 -2.86 7.28
C TYR A 261 -1.00 -3.25 5.89
N GLU A 262 -0.14 -3.71 4.97
CA GLU A 262 -0.56 -4.12 3.63
C GLU A 262 -1.54 -5.30 3.67
N ALA A 263 -1.33 -6.26 4.59
CA ALA A 263 -2.27 -7.36 4.80
C ALA A 263 -3.62 -6.89 5.36
N LEU A 264 -3.64 -5.92 6.28
CA LEU A 264 -4.88 -5.32 6.81
C LEU A 264 -5.64 -4.54 5.71
N LYS A 265 -4.92 -3.74 4.92
CA LYS A 265 -5.46 -2.96 3.80
C LYS A 265 -6.14 -3.84 2.75
N ASP A 266 -5.56 -4.99 2.45
CA ASP A 266 -6.11 -5.94 1.47
C ASP A 266 -7.20 -6.88 2.09
N GLY A 267 -7.52 -6.71 3.38
CA GLY A 267 -8.54 -7.50 4.09
C GLY A 267 -8.08 -8.92 4.46
N LEU A 268 -6.78 -9.20 4.42
CA LEU A 268 -6.17 -10.50 4.72
C LEU A 268 -5.91 -10.66 6.22
N PHE A 269 -6.97 -10.58 7.03
CA PHE A 269 -6.86 -10.49 8.50
C PHE A 269 -6.12 -11.67 9.16
N ARG A 270 -6.26 -12.89 8.61
CA ARG A 270 -5.56 -14.07 9.12
C ARG A 270 -4.06 -13.96 8.93
N THR A 271 -3.65 -13.48 7.76
CA THR A 271 -2.25 -13.27 7.40
C THR A 271 -1.66 -12.12 8.20
N ALA A 272 -2.38 -11.01 8.35
CA ALA A 272 -1.99 -9.91 9.23
C ALA A 272 -1.81 -10.36 10.69
N GLN A 273 -2.74 -11.15 11.23
CA GLN A 273 -2.63 -11.72 12.57
C GLN A 273 -1.44 -12.67 12.71
N ALA A 274 -1.15 -13.49 11.70
CA ALA A 274 -0.02 -14.41 11.73
C ALA A 274 1.31 -13.65 11.77
N LEU A 275 1.48 -12.64 10.90
CA LEU A 275 2.65 -11.76 10.84
C LEU A 275 2.86 -11.01 12.17
N PHE A 276 1.80 -10.41 12.69
CA PHE A 276 1.89 -9.65 13.94
C PHE A 276 2.21 -10.57 15.13
N LYS A 277 1.59 -11.75 15.20
CA LYS A 277 1.90 -12.76 16.24
C LYS A 277 3.32 -13.28 16.14
N SER A 278 3.86 -13.47 14.93
CA SER A 278 5.27 -13.88 14.80
C SER A 278 6.20 -12.79 15.33
N GLY A 279 5.89 -11.52 15.05
CA GLY A 279 6.65 -10.39 15.61
C GLY A 279 6.60 -10.36 17.13
N LEU A 280 5.41 -10.47 17.73
CA LEU A 280 5.25 -10.53 19.18
C LEU A 280 5.98 -11.72 19.81
N LYS A 281 5.94 -12.90 19.17
CA LYS A 281 6.64 -14.09 19.65
C LYS A 281 8.17 -13.89 19.64
N LYS A 282 8.71 -13.25 18.61
CA LYS A 282 10.16 -12.95 18.51
C LYS A 282 10.60 -11.89 19.52
N ALA A 283 9.73 -10.94 19.85
CA ALA A 283 9.98 -9.96 20.90
C ALA A 283 9.97 -10.60 22.31
N GLU A 284 9.43 -11.81 22.47
CA GLU A 284 9.30 -12.53 23.74
C GLU A 284 8.72 -11.64 24.85
N ASP A 285 9.43 -11.49 25.98
CA ASP A 285 9.06 -10.61 27.10
C ASP A 285 9.78 -9.26 27.06
N GLN A 286 10.46 -8.93 25.95
CA GLN A 286 11.14 -7.65 25.78
C GLN A 286 10.13 -6.53 25.48
N TRP A 287 9.63 -5.91 26.54
CA TRP A 287 8.60 -4.87 26.46
C TRP A 287 8.93 -3.75 25.47
N LYS A 288 10.21 -3.35 25.34
CA LYS A 288 10.65 -2.33 24.37
C LYS A 288 10.37 -2.75 22.93
N ALA A 289 10.65 -4.01 22.58
CA ALA A 289 10.42 -4.55 21.25
C ALA A 289 8.91 -4.69 20.95
N ILE A 290 8.12 -5.13 21.94
CA ILE A 290 6.65 -5.21 21.84
C ILE A 290 6.06 -3.82 21.62
N ASN A 291 6.47 -2.83 22.42
CA ASN A 291 5.99 -1.46 22.32
C ASN A 291 6.40 -0.85 20.98
N LYS A 292 7.67 -1.00 20.55
CA LYS A 292 8.15 -0.55 19.23
C LYS A 292 7.33 -1.16 18.09
N LEU A 293 7.11 -2.47 18.11
CA LEU A 293 6.33 -3.17 17.07
C LEU A 293 4.88 -2.67 17.02
N THR A 294 4.24 -2.56 18.18
CA THR A 294 2.83 -2.14 18.31
C THR A 294 2.66 -0.70 17.85
N ASP A 295 3.48 0.21 18.37
CA ASP A 295 3.45 1.63 18.03
C ASP A 295 3.73 1.87 16.53
N ARG A 296 4.77 1.24 15.97
CA ARG A 296 5.05 1.34 14.51
C ARG A 296 3.88 0.82 13.68
N THR A 297 3.22 -0.26 14.11
CA THR A 297 2.06 -0.81 13.37
C THR A 297 0.85 0.12 13.42
N ILE A 298 0.56 0.70 14.59
CA ILE A 298 -0.50 1.71 14.76
C ILE A 298 -0.21 2.91 13.86
N ASN A 299 1.02 3.42 13.89
CA ASN A 299 1.43 4.56 13.09
C ASN A 299 1.34 4.27 11.58
N CYS A 300 1.73 3.08 11.12
CA CYS A 300 1.52 2.66 9.72
C CYS A 300 0.03 2.66 9.33
N CYS A 301 -0.85 2.23 10.22
CA CYS A 301 -2.29 2.20 9.96
C CYS A 301 -2.94 3.60 9.94
N LYS A 302 -2.30 4.63 10.51
CA LYS A 302 -2.78 6.03 10.48
C LYS A 302 -2.26 6.85 9.31
N LYS A 303 -1.26 6.37 8.56
CA LYS A 303 -0.58 7.12 7.48
C LYS A 303 -1.42 7.37 6.23
N TYR A 304 -2.65 6.83 6.15
CA TYR A 304 -3.47 6.88 4.93
C TYR A 304 -4.87 7.43 5.21
N ASP A 305 -5.47 8.10 4.21
CA ASP A 305 -6.85 8.63 4.23
C ASP A 305 -7.94 7.54 4.42
N GLU A 306 -7.54 6.29 4.57
CA GLU A 306 -8.39 5.13 4.72
C GLU A 306 -8.54 4.73 6.19
N LEU A 307 -9.79 4.71 6.65
CA LEU A 307 -10.16 4.38 8.03
C LEU A 307 -10.12 2.86 8.32
N GLU A 308 -10.14 2.03 7.27
CA GLU A 308 -10.31 0.57 7.39
C GLU A 308 -9.11 -0.15 8.04
N PRO A 309 -7.84 0.16 7.70
CA PRO A 309 -6.69 -0.51 8.31
C PRO A 309 -6.61 -0.28 9.82
N ILE A 310 -6.80 0.95 10.31
CA ILE A 310 -6.74 1.25 11.75
C ILE A 310 -7.91 0.63 12.52
N LYS A 311 -9.11 0.58 11.93
CA LYS A 311 -10.25 -0.16 12.50
C LYS A 311 -9.96 -1.65 12.59
N SER A 312 -9.42 -2.22 11.51
CA SER A 312 -9.05 -3.64 11.45
C SER A 312 -7.94 -3.97 12.46
N PHE A 313 -6.97 -3.08 12.66
CA PHE A 313 -5.97 -3.20 13.72
C PHE A 313 -6.64 -3.26 15.09
N LYS A 314 -7.51 -2.29 15.41
CA LYS A 314 -8.24 -2.23 16.68
C LYS A 314 -9.06 -3.50 16.95
N GLU A 315 -9.72 -4.03 15.92
CA GLU A 315 -10.59 -5.20 16.05
C GLU A 315 -9.82 -6.52 16.13
N HIS A 316 -8.76 -6.68 15.34
CA HIS A 316 -8.16 -7.99 15.11
C HIS A 316 -6.76 -8.16 15.71
N LEU A 317 -5.97 -7.09 15.85
CA LEU A 317 -4.59 -7.16 16.33
C LEU A 317 -4.44 -6.62 17.74
N PHE A 318 -5.11 -5.52 18.08
CA PHE A 318 -5.00 -4.90 19.39
C PHE A 318 -5.40 -5.83 20.57
N PRO A 319 -6.41 -6.73 20.46
CA PRO A 319 -6.69 -7.70 21.51
C PRO A 319 -5.52 -8.65 21.80
N LEU A 320 -4.61 -8.89 20.83
CA LEU A 320 -3.43 -9.71 21.03
C LEU A 320 -2.41 -9.01 21.94
N VAL A 321 -2.26 -7.68 21.79
CA VAL A 321 -1.41 -6.87 22.66
C VAL A 321 -2.01 -6.79 24.07
N LYS A 322 -3.33 -6.61 24.17
CA LYS A 322 -4.03 -6.56 25.47
C LYS A 322 -3.87 -7.82 26.32
N ALA A 323 -3.64 -8.97 25.67
CA ALA A 323 -3.45 -10.24 26.36
C ALA A 323 -2.05 -10.41 26.97
N ILE A 324 -1.10 -9.51 26.70
CA ILE A 324 0.28 -9.60 27.19
C ILE A 324 0.34 -9.08 28.63
N GLU A 325 0.73 -9.91 29.61
CA GLU A 325 0.68 -9.54 31.04
C GLU A 325 1.80 -8.57 31.49
N THR A 326 2.75 -8.26 30.62
CA THR A 326 3.91 -7.40 30.92
C THR A 326 3.47 -5.98 31.29
N GLY A 327 3.77 -5.55 32.53
CA GLY A 327 3.33 -4.26 33.08
C GLY A 327 3.65 -3.05 32.20
N MET A 328 4.88 -2.92 31.70
CA MET A 328 5.30 -1.83 30.82
C MET A 328 4.59 -1.81 29.46
N VAL A 329 4.03 -2.94 29.02
CA VAL A 329 3.17 -2.99 27.82
C VAL A 329 1.76 -2.56 28.20
N GLN A 330 1.28 -2.99 29.37
CA GLN A 330 -0.06 -2.65 29.87
C GLN A 330 -0.24 -1.16 30.16
N ASP A 331 0.81 -0.49 30.63
CA ASP A 331 0.79 0.96 30.92
C ASP A 331 0.50 1.79 29.64
N GLU A 332 0.96 1.34 28.47
CA GLU A 332 0.77 2.02 27.17
C GLU A 332 -0.62 1.77 26.53
N ILE A 333 -1.32 0.68 26.91
CA ILE A 333 -2.55 0.26 26.24
C ILE A 333 -3.63 1.33 26.28
N ALA A 334 -3.76 2.02 27.43
CA ALA A 334 -4.77 3.06 27.58
C ALA A 334 -4.51 4.25 26.65
N GLU A 335 -3.24 4.61 26.47
CA GLU A 335 -2.83 5.69 25.57
C GLU A 335 -3.07 5.30 24.12
N TRP A 336 -2.61 4.13 23.70
CA TRP A 336 -2.87 3.61 22.35
C TRP A 336 -4.36 3.49 22.04
N GLU A 337 -5.17 2.97 22.96
CA GLU A 337 -6.61 2.84 22.74
C GLU A 337 -7.29 4.20 22.56
N GLN A 338 -6.95 5.15 23.43
CA GLN A 338 -7.49 6.51 23.36
C GLN A 338 -7.08 7.22 22.06
N ASP A 339 -5.83 7.06 21.66
CA ASP A 339 -5.25 7.65 20.46
C ASP A 339 -5.86 7.06 19.17
N ILE A 340 -6.01 5.73 19.10
CA ILE A 340 -6.76 5.05 18.04
C ILE A 340 -8.20 5.59 17.95
N ASP A 341 -8.89 5.71 19.09
CA ASP A 341 -10.29 6.17 19.13
C ASP A 341 -10.45 7.63 18.73
N LYS A 342 -9.54 8.49 19.19
CA LYS A 342 -9.48 9.90 18.77
C LYS A 342 -9.29 10.01 17.26
N TYR A 343 -8.34 9.25 16.70
CA TYR A 343 -8.07 9.26 15.26
C TYR A 343 -9.29 8.78 14.45
N ILE A 344 -9.90 7.65 14.83
CA ILE A 344 -11.09 7.12 14.14
C ILE A 344 -12.24 8.13 14.21
N ALA A 345 -12.54 8.67 15.40
CA ALA A 345 -13.64 9.62 15.58
C ALA A 345 -13.42 10.92 14.79
N HIS A 346 -12.18 11.44 14.78
CA HIS A 346 -11.82 12.62 14.00
C HIS A 346 -12.06 12.40 12.51
N GLN A 347 -11.58 11.29 11.97
CA GLN A 347 -11.68 10.99 10.54
C GLN A 347 -13.12 10.67 10.10
N GLU A 348 -13.93 10.04 10.95
CA GLU A 348 -15.37 9.88 10.71
C GLU A 348 -16.12 11.22 10.73
N ALA A 349 -15.84 12.08 11.71
CA ALA A 349 -16.45 13.41 11.78
C ALA A 349 -16.10 14.26 10.54
N PHE A 350 -14.83 14.21 10.11
CA PHE A 350 -14.39 14.87 8.88
C PHE A 350 -15.17 14.36 7.66
N ARG A 351 -15.31 13.04 7.52
CA ARG A 351 -16.07 12.41 6.42
C ARG A 351 -17.54 12.81 6.45
N ASP A 352 -18.16 12.90 7.62
CA ASP A 352 -19.55 13.32 7.77
C ASP A 352 -19.76 14.80 7.40
N VAL A 353 -18.84 15.68 7.78
CA VAL A 353 -18.84 17.10 7.37
C VAL A 353 -18.73 17.22 5.85
N LEU A 354 -17.80 16.47 5.23
CA LEU A 354 -17.63 16.40 3.79
C LEU A 354 -18.91 15.94 3.08
N ASN A 355 -19.52 14.85 3.55
CA ASN A 355 -20.76 14.30 3.02
C ASN A 355 -21.93 15.28 3.15
N ALA A 356 -22.08 15.95 4.30
CA ALA A 356 -23.12 16.95 4.51
C ALA A 356 -22.94 18.17 3.58
N ARG A 357 -21.70 18.63 3.35
CA ARG A 357 -21.41 19.72 2.41
C ARG A 357 -21.73 19.32 0.97
N LEU A 358 -21.43 18.08 0.59
CA LEU A 358 -21.81 17.50 -0.70
C LEU A 358 -23.33 17.42 -0.88
N GLU A 359 -24.06 16.98 0.14
CA GLU A 359 -25.53 16.93 0.12
C GLU A 359 -26.17 18.31 -0.02
N LYS A 360 -25.66 19.32 0.70
CA LYS A 360 -26.10 20.71 0.54
C LYS A 360 -25.88 21.21 -0.89
N LYS A 361 -24.72 20.94 -1.50
CA LYS A 361 -24.45 21.29 -2.91
C LYS A 361 -25.39 20.54 -3.87
N ARG A 362 -25.66 19.25 -3.64
CA ARG A 362 -26.65 18.45 -4.39
C ARG A 362 -28.05 19.03 -4.28
N HIS A 363 -28.46 19.48 -3.09
CA HIS A 363 -29.76 20.10 -2.88
C HIS A 363 -29.88 21.42 -3.66
N LYS A 364 -28.89 22.32 -3.53
CA LYS A 364 -28.86 23.61 -4.22
C LYS A 364 -28.92 23.44 -5.75
N ALA A 365 -28.15 22.50 -6.29
CA ALA A 365 -28.17 22.21 -7.73
C ALA A 365 -29.54 21.68 -8.21
N ARG A 366 -30.22 20.84 -7.41
CA ARG A 366 -31.58 20.36 -7.70
C ARG A 366 -32.60 21.49 -7.67
N GLU A 367 -32.53 22.35 -6.65
CA GLU A 367 -33.40 23.53 -6.54
C GLU A 367 -33.20 24.50 -7.70
N GLU A 368 -31.96 24.74 -8.12
CA GLU A 368 -31.67 25.60 -9.26
C GLU A 368 -32.25 25.04 -10.56
N ARG A 369 -32.12 23.72 -10.80
CA ARG A 369 -32.77 23.06 -11.95
C ARG A 369 -34.30 23.18 -11.90
N LEU A 370 -34.90 23.05 -10.71
CA LEU A 370 -36.34 23.25 -10.52
C LEU A 370 -36.77 24.70 -10.79
N ARG A 371 -36.00 25.69 -10.31
CA ARG A 371 -36.23 27.12 -10.58
C ARG A 371 -36.09 27.43 -12.07
N GLN A 372 -35.07 26.90 -12.73
CA GLN A 372 -34.90 27.03 -14.19
C GLN A 372 -36.09 26.42 -14.94
N ARG A 373 -36.59 25.25 -14.50
CA ARG A 373 -37.79 24.62 -15.07
C ARG A 373 -39.04 25.47 -14.84
N GLN A 374 -39.26 26.00 -13.63
CA GLN A 374 -40.42 26.84 -13.31
C GLN A 374 -40.40 28.17 -14.07
N ASN A 375 -39.24 28.82 -14.17
CA ASN A 375 -39.07 30.03 -14.99
C ASN A 375 -39.38 29.77 -16.47
N TYR A 376 -39.15 28.56 -16.97
CA TYR A 376 -39.49 28.18 -18.34
C TYR A 376 -41.00 27.96 -18.55
N VAL A 377 -41.71 27.48 -17.53
CA VAL A 377 -43.16 27.21 -17.57
C VAL A 377 -43.95 28.38 -16.96
N ASN A 378 -43.48 29.62 -17.14
CA ASN A 378 -44.20 30.79 -16.63
C ASN A 378 -45.58 30.90 -17.33
N PRO A 379 -46.71 30.69 -16.62
CA PRO A 379 -48.04 30.70 -17.22
C PRO A 379 -48.50 32.09 -17.69
N GLN A 380 -47.73 33.15 -17.38
CA GLN A 380 -47.99 34.52 -17.80
C GLN A 380 -47.31 34.87 -19.15
N ASP A 381 -46.56 33.97 -19.77
CA ASP A 381 -46.04 34.16 -21.13
C ASP A 381 -47.19 33.97 -22.14
N PRO A 382 -47.64 35.02 -22.85
CA PRO A 382 -48.76 34.93 -23.79
C PRO A 382 -48.51 33.90 -24.91
N LYS A 383 -47.24 33.62 -25.25
CA LYS A 383 -46.87 32.62 -26.26
C LYS A 383 -47.18 31.18 -25.83
N LEU A 384 -47.25 30.90 -24.53
CA LEU A 384 -47.55 29.55 -24.01
C LEU A 384 -49.05 29.33 -23.77
N THR A 385 -49.82 30.38 -23.49
CA THR A 385 -51.25 30.29 -23.18
C THR A 385 -52.15 30.31 -24.41
N ASP A 386 -51.74 30.99 -25.49
CA ASP A 386 -52.54 31.12 -26.72
C ASP A 386 -52.31 29.96 -27.72
N ASP A 387 -51.29 29.15 -27.51
CA ASP A 387 -50.98 28.00 -28.37
C ASP A 387 -51.91 26.81 -28.08
N LYS A 388 -52.92 26.63 -28.94
CA LYS A 388 -53.88 25.52 -28.89
C LYS A 388 -53.39 24.26 -29.61
N ASN A 389 -52.15 24.22 -30.09
CA ASN A 389 -51.61 23.06 -30.78
C ASN A 389 -51.34 21.91 -29.81
N ILE A 390 -51.65 20.69 -30.27
CA ILE A 390 -51.32 19.45 -29.58
C ILE A 390 -50.03 18.90 -30.19
N TYR A 391 -49.01 18.72 -29.36
CA TYR A 391 -47.70 18.19 -29.74
C TYR A 391 -47.58 16.73 -29.35
N ILE A 392 -47.09 15.89 -30.26
CA ILE A 392 -46.79 14.49 -29.99
C ILE A 392 -45.32 14.39 -29.55
N ILE A 393 -45.10 13.90 -28.33
CA ILE A 393 -43.77 13.69 -27.76
C ILE A 393 -43.58 12.20 -27.51
N CYS A 394 -42.49 11.67 -28.06
CA CYS A 394 -42.08 10.28 -27.96
C CYS A 394 -40.85 10.15 -27.05
N GLY A 395 -40.87 9.19 -26.13
CA GLY A 395 -39.68 8.75 -25.42
C GLY A 395 -38.95 7.70 -26.24
N VAL A 396 -37.68 7.93 -26.55
CA VAL A 396 -36.82 7.06 -27.36
C VAL A 396 -35.65 6.58 -26.50
N ILE A 397 -35.49 5.26 -26.36
CA ILE A 397 -34.37 4.65 -25.65
C ILE A 397 -33.33 4.16 -26.66
N PHE A 398 -32.05 4.33 -26.32
CA PHE A 398 -30.94 3.86 -27.12
C PHE A 398 -30.32 2.61 -26.48
N PRO A 399 -29.66 1.71 -27.24
CA PRO A 399 -29.04 0.50 -26.71
C PRO A 399 -28.05 0.74 -25.55
N HIS A 400 -27.43 1.93 -25.50
CA HIS A 400 -26.46 2.31 -24.48
C HIS A 400 -26.99 3.32 -23.45
N ALA A 401 -28.28 3.68 -23.51
CA ALA A 401 -28.88 4.67 -22.63
C ALA A 401 -29.82 4.01 -21.61
N VAL A 402 -29.62 4.32 -20.33
CA VAL A 402 -30.44 3.79 -19.22
C VAL A 402 -31.79 4.54 -19.08
N LYS A 403 -31.91 5.75 -19.66
CA LYS A 403 -33.12 6.57 -19.63
C LYS A 403 -33.59 6.93 -21.05
N PRO A 404 -34.90 7.03 -21.29
CA PRO A 404 -35.44 7.49 -22.57
C PRO A 404 -35.23 9.00 -22.75
N TYR A 405 -34.91 9.40 -23.97
CA TYR A 405 -34.79 10.79 -24.41
C TYR A 405 -36.05 11.21 -25.18
N HIS A 406 -36.44 12.48 -25.06
CA HIS A 406 -37.71 12.95 -25.62
C HIS A 406 -37.54 13.65 -26.96
N TYR A 407 -38.33 13.23 -27.93
CA TYR A 407 -38.35 13.77 -29.28
C TYR A 407 -39.78 14.11 -29.71
N ARG A 408 -39.92 15.09 -30.59
CA ARG A 408 -41.19 15.53 -31.18
C ARG A 408 -41.42 14.82 -32.52
N THR A 409 -42.67 14.56 -32.85
CA THR A 409 -43.10 14.13 -34.19
C THR A 409 -44.36 14.86 -34.62
N ASP A 410 -44.48 15.12 -35.92
CA ASP A 410 -45.70 15.66 -36.54
C ASP A 410 -46.58 14.55 -37.14
N GLY A 411 -46.03 13.33 -37.26
CA GLY A 411 -46.73 12.17 -37.82
C GLY A 411 -47.28 11.24 -36.74
N GLY A 412 -48.60 11.01 -36.75
CA GLY A 412 -49.29 10.07 -35.85
C GLY A 412 -49.06 8.58 -36.15
N SER A 413 -48.10 8.24 -37.01
CA SER A 413 -47.78 6.87 -37.42
C SER A 413 -46.79 6.15 -36.50
N ILE A 414 -46.13 6.87 -35.58
CA ILE A 414 -45.14 6.32 -34.65
C ILE A 414 -45.86 5.74 -33.42
N LYS A 415 -45.59 4.47 -33.12
CA LYS A 415 -46.13 3.72 -31.99
C LYS A 415 -45.01 3.24 -31.07
N ILE A 416 -45.38 2.86 -29.85
CA ILE A 416 -44.48 2.20 -28.91
C ILE A 416 -43.97 0.91 -29.54
N GLY A 417 -42.66 0.69 -29.48
CA GLY A 417 -41.96 -0.43 -30.11
C GLY A 417 -41.30 -0.08 -31.45
N ASP A 418 -41.66 1.04 -32.07
CA ASP A 418 -41.09 1.42 -33.37
C ASP A 418 -39.60 1.81 -33.26
N THR A 419 -38.83 1.43 -34.27
CA THR A 419 -37.45 1.91 -34.45
C THR A 419 -37.44 3.22 -35.22
N VAL A 420 -36.77 4.24 -34.68
CA VAL A 420 -36.73 5.60 -35.23
C VAL A 420 -35.31 6.13 -35.34
N LEU A 421 -35.07 6.95 -36.36
CA LEU A 421 -33.81 7.68 -36.53
C LEU A 421 -33.95 9.08 -35.92
N VAL A 422 -33.04 9.43 -35.02
CA VAL A 422 -33.09 10.68 -34.25
C VAL A 422 -31.71 11.36 -34.16
N PRO A 423 -31.65 12.70 -34.07
CA PRO A 423 -30.40 13.42 -33.89
C PRO A 423 -29.93 13.37 -32.43
N VAL A 424 -28.68 12.95 -32.21
CA VAL A 424 -27.98 12.93 -30.93
C VAL A 424 -26.67 13.70 -31.09
N CYS A 425 -26.57 14.88 -30.45
CA CYS A 425 -25.51 15.86 -30.72
C CYS A 425 -25.38 16.15 -32.23
N ASP A 426 -24.23 15.82 -32.83
CA ASP A 426 -23.90 16.05 -34.24
C ASP A 426 -24.02 14.77 -35.11
N LYS A 427 -24.64 13.71 -34.58
CA LYS A 427 -24.80 12.43 -35.29
C LYS A 427 -26.26 11.97 -35.28
N GLU A 428 -26.63 11.19 -36.28
CA GLU A 428 -27.93 10.52 -36.33
C GLU A 428 -27.80 9.10 -35.80
N THR A 429 -28.69 8.71 -34.89
CA THR A 429 -28.66 7.42 -34.19
C THR A 429 -30.04 6.79 -34.18
N THR A 430 -30.09 5.46 -34.25
CA THR A 430 -31.33 4.68 -34.14
C THR A 430 -31.68 4.40 -32.69
N GLY A 431 -32.94 4.58 -32.32
CA GLY A 431 -33.48 4.25 -31.01
C GLY A 431 -34.88 3.65 -31.08
N THR A 432 -35.32 3.06 -29.98
CA THR A 432 -36.63 2.41 -29.88
C THR A 432 -37.60 3.29 -29.10
N VAL A 433 -38.80 3.47 -29.63
CA VAL A 433 -39.84 4.27 -28.98
C VAL A 433 -40.43 3.48 -27.81
N VAL A 434 -40.35 4.03 -26.59
CA VAL A 434 -40.86 3.42 -25.36
C VAL A 434 -42.08 4.13 -24.79
N SER A 435 -42.36 5.36 -25.23
CA SER A 435 -43.58 6.08 -24.86
C SER A 435 -44.00 7.06 -25.95
N VAL A 436 -45.31 7.29 -26.08
CA VAL A 436 -45.89 8.29 -26.97
C VAL A 436 -46.99 9.01 -26.20
N GLY A 437 -46.91 10.33 -26.13
CA GLY A 437 -47.90 11.16 -25.43
C GLY A 437 -48.26 12.40 -26.23
N GLN A 438 -49.48 12.88 -26.03
CA GLN A 438 -49.99 14.12 -26.62
C GLN A 438 -50.08 15.19 -25.54
N TYR A 439 -49.48 16.35 -25.80
CA TYR A 439 -49.37 17.43 -24.83
C TYR A 439 -49.70 18.77 -25.47
N MET A 440 -50.45 19.60 -24.75
CA MET A 440 -50.46 21.05 -25.02
C MET A 440 -49.10 21.63 -24.64
N ARG A 441 -48.71 22.77 -25.24
CA ARG A 441 -47.39 23.41 -24.98
C ARG A 441 -47.11 23.62 -23.48
N ILE A 442 -48.11 24.02 -22.70
CA ILE A 442 -48.00 24.24 -21.25
C ILE A 442 -47.84 22.94 -20.43
N ALA A 443 -48.37 21.82 -20.95
CA ALA A 443 -48.36 20.52 -20.30
C ALA A 443 -47.25 19.59 -20.82
N ALA A 444 -46.46 20.05 -21.81
CA ALA A 444 -45.39 19.27 -22.39
C ALA A 444 -44.28 19.00 -21.37
N PRO A 445 -43.75 17.77 -21.29
CA PRO A 445 -42.70 17.41 -20.33
C PRO A 445 -41.39 18.21 -20.53
N PHE A 446 -41.14 18.68 -21.75
CA PHE A 446 -39.98 19.48 -22.15
C PHE A 446 -40.40 20.64 -23.06
N PRO A 447 -39.63 21.74 -23.12
CA PRO A 447 -39.91 22.85 -24.01
C PRO A 447 -40.06 22.41 -25.47
N VAL A 448 -41.22 22.66 -26.05
CA VAL A 448 -41.54 22.25 -27.43
C VAL A 448 -40.46 22.74 -28.42
N ASP A 449 -40.04 24.00 -28.31
CA ASP A 449 -39.10 24.61 -29.28
C ASP A 449 -37.66 24.09 -29.13
N ARG A 450 -37.29 23.56 -27.96
CA ARG A 450 -35.97 22.93 -27.73
C ARG A 450 -36.00 21.42 -27.92
N THR A 451 -37.19 20.82 -28.01
CA THR A 451 -37.35 19.38 -28.22
C THR A 451 -37.07 19.08 -29.69
N LYS A 452 -36.02 18.26 -29.91
CA LYS A 452 -35.58 17.83 -31.25
C LYS A 452 -36.64 16.94 -31.90
N PHE A 453 -36.64 16.88 -33.23
CA PHE A 453 -37.60 16.08 -33.99
C PHE A 453 -37.07 14.67 -34.28
N ILE A 454 -37.99 13.71 -34.39
CA ILE A 454 -37.72 12.43 -35.02
C ILE A 454 -37.57 12.66 -36.52
N ILE A 455 -36.48 12.15 -37.11
CA ILE A 455 -36.18 12.34 -38.53
C ILE A 455 -37.11 11.46 -39.37
N ARG A 456 -37.17 10.17 -39.04
CA ARG A 456 -38.07 9.20 -39.68
C ARG A 456 -38.22 7.92 -38.86
N LYS A 457 -39.33 7.22 -39.08
CA LYS A 457 -39.49 5.81 -38.70
C LYS A 457 -38.69 4.94 -39.65
N ILE A 458 -37.97 3.96 -39.11
CA ILE A 458 -37.29 2.92 -39.90
C ILE A 458 -38.31 1.79 -40.07
N PRO A 459 -38.61 1.36 -41.32
CA PRO A 459 -39.50 0.24 -41.54
C PRO A 459 -38.88 -1.02 -40.92
N ASP A 460 -39.69 -1.84 -40.26
CA ASP A 460 -39.24 -3.15 -39.81
C ASP A 460 -38.82 -3.95 -41.06
N GLU A 461 -37.59 -4.44 -41.08
CA GLU A 461 -37.12 -5.37 -42.12
C GLU A 461 -38.09 -6.55 -42.12
N THR A 462 -38.94 -6.60 -43.14
CA THR A 462 -39.78 -7.75 -43.41
C THR A 462 -38.91 -8.71 -44.21
N GLU A 463 -38.51 -9.79 -43.53
CA GLU A 463 -37.70 -10.95 -43.94
C GLU A 463 -36.17 -10.80 -43.98
#